data_AF-A0A5C7UPX3-F1
#
_entry.id   AF-A0A5C7UPX3-F1
#
_cell.length_a   1.000
_cell.length_b   1.000
_cell.length_c   1.000
_cell.angle_alpha   90.00
_cell.angle_beta   90.00
_cell.angle_gamma   90.00
#
_symmetry.space_group_name_H-M   'P 1'
#
loop_
_entity.id
_entity.type
_entity.pdbx_description
1 polymer ?
#
loop_
_entity_poly.entity_id
_entity_poly.type
_entity_poly.pdbx_seq_one_letter_code
_entity_poly.pdbx_strand_id
1 'polypeptide(L)'
;MAGWPKSAFNPGQHSHRGDIPWTPITRPETGVLERTARWITRGFELLIVACLAVMGLLVFGNVVLRYAFNTGIAISEELSRLLFVWLIFMGAVLASAQRIHIGFDTLLHAVGPRTRRLLVTLTGLLLLAGCAIFIVGGWRQTQINLANSYPVLGISYAWLYGVALVFGVALIFPVCNNLLRAWRGDERELTQDLGDRIEAEAERVTADGDWGRTP
;
A
#
# COMPACT_ATOMS: atom_id res chain seq x y z
N MET A 1 -20.26 -49.14 44.73
CA MET A 1 -18.81 -49.36 44.85
C MET A 1 -18.17 -49.08 43.49
N ALA A 2 -17.41 -47.99 43.37
CA ALA A 2 -16.29 -47.80 42.42
C ALA A 2 -15.77 -46.36 42.62
N GLY A 3 -14.85 -46.20 43.56
CA GLY A 3 -14.18 -44.92 43.82
C GLY A 3 -13.13 -44.65 42.73
N TRP A 4 -13.15 -43.44 42.19
CA TRP A 4 -12.13 -42.95 41.26
C TRP A 4 -10.77 -42.78 41.97
N PRO A 5 -9.64 -43.19 41.36
CA PRO A 5 -8.30 -43.04 41.96
C PRO A 5 -7.80 -41.59 41.88
N LYS A 6 -7.50 -40.99 43.04
CA LYS A 6 -7.07 -39.59 43.22
C LYS A 6 -5.55 -39.36 43.07
N SER A 7 -4.88 -39.94 42.09
CA SER A 7 -3.39 -39.95 42.07
C SER A 7 -2.69 -39.47 40.82
N ALA A 8 -3.24 -38.52 40.04
CA ALA A 8 -2.51 -38.00 38.87
C ALA A 8 -2.62 -36.49 38.62
N PHE A 9 -3.05 -35.69 39.60
CA PHE A 9 -2.91 -34.24 39.53
C PHE A 9 -1.73 -33.80 40.41
N ASN A 10 -0.55 -33.73 39.80
CA ASN A 10 0.64 -33.12 40.39
C ASN A 10 0.73 -31.67 39.88
N PRO A 11 0.43 -30.64 40.69
CA PRO A 11 0.44 -29.25 40.23
C PRO A 11 1.85 -28.65 40.10
N GLY A 12 2.91 -29.46 40.21
CA GLY A 12 4.31 -29.01 40.29
C GLY A 12 5.18 -29.23 39.06
N GLN A 13 4.65 -29.61 37.89
CA GLN A 13 5.48 -29.94 36.71
C GLN A 13 5.05 -29.22 35.43
N HIS A 14 5.09 -27.88 35.41
CA HIS A 14 5.13 -27.11 34.15
C HIS A 14 5.95 -25.83 34.31
N SER A 15 7.26 -25.94 34.59
CA SER A 15 8.17 -24.81 34.34
C SER A 15 9.62 -25.24 34.12
N HIS A 16 9.84 -26.24 33.27
CA HIS A 16 11.09 -26.34 32.52
C HIS A 16 10.85 -25.78 31.11
N ARG A 17 10.46 -24.50 31.05
CA ARG A 17 10.56 -23.73 29.82
C ARG A 17 12.05 -23.43 29.68
N GLY A 18 12.75 -24.25 28.90
CA GLY A 18 14.17 -24.07 28.63
C GLY A 18 14.46 -22.61 28.37
N ASP A 19 15.42 -22.09 29.11
CA ASP A 19 15.87 -20.71 29.06
C ASP A 19 16.48 -20.47 27.68
N ILE A 20 15.63 -20.27 26.68
CA ILE A 20 16.06 -19.66 25.42
C ILE A 20 16.68 -18.33 25.85
N PRO A 21 17.97 -18.10 25.59
CA PRO A 21 18.55 -16.79 25.86
C PRO A 21 17.77 -15.83 24.98
N TRP A 22 16.91 -15.03 25.62
CA TRP A 22 16.20 -13.95 24.95
C TRP A 22 17.26 -12.96 24.50
N THR A 23 17.82 -13.18 23.31
CA THR A 23 18.57 -12.15 22.62
C THR A 23 17.55 -11.07 22.33
N PRO A 24 17.69 -9.86 22.90
CA PRO A 24 16.88 -8.75 22.43
C PRO A 24 17.16 -8.65 20.94
N ILE A 25 16.14 -8.80 20.10
CA ILE A 25 16.23 -8.51 18.67
C ILE A 25 16.63 -7.04 18.62
N THR A 26 17.94 -6.79 18.50
CA THR A 26 18.47 -5.45 18.29
C THR A 26 17.94 -5.04 16.93
N ARG A 27 16.82 -4.30 16.93
CA ARG A 27 16.29 -3.69 15.71
C ARG A 27 17.45 -2.89 15.13
N PRO A 28 17.84 -3.14 13.86
CA PRO A 28 18.96 -2.44 13.25
C PRO A 28 18.75 -0.95 13.47
N GLU A 29 19.80 -0.31 13.95
CA GLU A 29 19.80 1.08 14.37
C GLU A 29 19.21 1.92 13.24
N THR A 30 18.05 2.56 13.48
CA THR A 30 17.28 3.18 12.39
C THR A 30 18.15 4.23 11.72
N GLY A 31 18.72 3.89 10.57
CA GLY A 31 19.54 4.82 9.80
C GLY A 31 18.72 6.06 9.44
N VAL A 32 19.41 7.16 9.17
CA VAL A 32 18.78 8.41 8.67
C VAL A 32 17.84 8.12 7.49
N LEU A 33 18.19 7.13 6.66
CA LEU A 33 17.43 6.65 5.50
C LEU A 33 16.06 6.04 5.87
N GLU A 34 15.94 5.33 6.99
CA GLU A 34 14.65 4.78 7.41
C GLU A 34 13.75 5.87 8.02
N ARG A 35 14.35 6.84 8.70
CA ARG A 35 13.61 7.97 9.25
C ARG A 35 13.01 8.81 8.13
N THR A 36 13.81 9.16 7.10
CA THR A 36 13.34 9.95 5.96
C THR A 36 12.25 9.23 5.17
N ALA A 37 12.41 7.92 4.92
CA ALA A 37 11.38 7.13 4.24
C ALA A 37 10.04 7.16 4.99
N ARG A 38 10.05 6.95 6.32
CA ARG A 38 8.83 7.00 7.15
C ARG A 38 8.15 8.37 7.14
N TRP A 39 8.93 9.46 7.17
CA TRP A 39 8.38 10.82 7.10
C TRP A 39 7.70 11.10 5.75
N ILE A 40 8.32 10.66 4.65
CA ILE A 40 7.73 10.79 3.31
C ILE A 40 6.43 10.01 3.23
N THR A 41 6.41 8.74 3.64
CA THR A 41 5.19 7.91 3.65
C THR A 41 4.07 8.53 4.47
N ARG A 42 4.37 9.02 5.68
CA ARG A 42 3.41 9.72 6.55
C ARG A 42 2.86 11.01 5.89
N GLY A 43 3.71 11.76 5.20
CA GLY A 43 3.29 12.95 4.46
C GLY A 43 2.31 12.61 3.34
N PHE A 44 2.60 11.56 2.57
CA PHE A 44 1.70 11.05 1.53
C PHE A 44 0.36 10.57 2.10
N GLU A 45 0.36 9.79 3.19
CA GLU A 45 -0.85 9.35 3.89
C GLU A 45 -1.73 10.54 4.32
N LEU A 46 -1.13 11.55 4.95
CA LEU A 46 -1.85 12.74 5.40
C LEU A 46 -2.42 13.55 4.21
N LEU A 47 -1.67 13.64 3.12
CA LEU A 47 -2.10 14.34 1.91
C LEU A 47 -3.25 13.60 1.21
N ILE A 48 -3.23 12.26 1.18
CA ILE A 48 -4.33 11.42 0.66
C ILE A 48 -5.59 11.67 1.49
N VAL A 49 -5.50 11.61 2.82
CA VAL A 49 -6.64 11.84 3.72
C VAL A 49 -7.20 13.25 3.56
N ALA A 50 -6.33 14.27 3.49
CA ALA A 50 -6.73 15.65 3.26
C ALA A 50 -7.41 15.83 1.90
N CYS A 51 -6.85 15.25 0.84
CA CYS A 51 -7.41 15.31 -0.51
C CYS A 51 -8.80 14.64 -0.58
N LEU A 52 -8.95 13.47 0.05
CA LEU A 52 -10.22 12.76 0.15
C LEU A 52 -11.26 13.57 0.93
N ALA A 53 -10.88 14.19 2.05
CA ALA A 53 -11.75 15.03 2.85
C ALA A 53 -12.22 16.26 2.07
N VAL A 54 -11.29 16.97 1.41
CA VAL A 54 -11.61 18.15 0.57
C VAL A 54 -12.53 17.75 -0.58
N MET A 55 -12.23 16.67 -1.29
CA MET A 55 -13.08 16.14 -2.37
C MET A 55 -14.48 15.81 -1.85
N GLY A 56 -14.59 15.14 -0.71
CA GLY A 56 -15.87 14.81 -0.08
C GLY A 56 -16.67 16.05 0.30
N LEU A 57 -16.03 17.05 0.91
CA LEU A 57 -16.67 18.32 1.29
C LEU A 57 -17.15 19.12 0.08
N LEU A 58 -16.37 19.14 -1.01
CA LEU A 58 -16.74 19.81 -2.26
C LEU A 58 -18.00 19.16 -2.86
N VAL A 59 -17.97 17.83 -3.06
CA VAL A 59 -19.10 17.09 -3.65
C VAL A 59 -20.34 17.19 -2.76
N PHE A 60 -20.18 17.01 -1.45
CA PHE A 60 -21.28 17.13 -0.49
C PHE A 60 -21.85 18.55 -0.45
N GLY A 61 -20.98 19.56 -0.39
CA GLY A 61 -21.38 20.97 -0.42
C GLY A 61 -22.16 21.31 -1.69
N ASN A 62 -21.71 20.82 -2.84
CA ASN A 62 -22.40 21.01 -4.12
C ASN A 62 -23.79 20.34 -4.14
N VAL A 63 -23.93 19.15 -3.54
CA VAL A 63 -25.21 18.45 -3.37
C VAL A 63 -26.16 19.26 -2.48
N VAL A 64 -25.69 19.71 -1.31
CA VAL A 64 -26.50 20.51 -0.37
C VAL A 64 -26.94 21.81 -1.04
N LEU A 65 -26.05 22.51 -1.74
CA LEU A 65 -26.39 23.76 -2.41
C LEU A 65 -27.47 23.56 -3.46
N ARG A 66 -27.36 22.47 -4.23
CA ARG A 66 -28.29 22.16 -5.31
C ARG A 66 -29.69 21.85 -4.79
N TYR A 67 -29.80 21.13 -3.68
CA TYR A 67 -31.11 20.74 -3.13
C TYR A 67 -31.70 21.78 -2.18
N ALA A 68 -30.89 22.52 -1.42
CA ALA A 68 -31.37 23.50 -0.45
C ALA A 68 -31.54 24.90 -1.03
N PHE A 69 -30.66 25.31 -1.95
CA PHE A 69 -30.62 26.68 -2.50
C PHE A 69 -30.91 26.73 -4.01
N ASN A 70 -31.22 25.58 -4.63
CA ASN A 70 -31.45 25.45 -6.08
C ASN A 70 -30.33 26.06 -6.95
N THR A 71 -29.10 26.12 -6.42
CA THR A 71 -27.90 26.69 -7.04
C THR A 71 -26.74 25.71 -6.87
N GLY A 72 -25.77 25.70 -7.79
CA GLY A 72 -24.65 24.74 -7.77
C GLY A 72 -23.29 25.41 -7.90
N ILE A 73 -22.25 24.74 -7.40
CA ILE A 73 -20.86 25.19 -7.51
C ILE A 73 -20.22 24.43 -8.69
N ALA A 74 -20.20 25.05 -9.88
CA ALA A 74 -19.60 24.42 -11.06
C ALA A 74 -18.10 24.11 -10.88
N ILE A 75 -17.37 24.93 -10.11
CA ILE A 75 -15.97 24.72 -9.74
C ILE A 75 -15.78 23.39 -9.00
N SER A 76 -16.77 22.96 -8.20
CA SER A 76 -16.70 21.73 -7.42
C SER A 76 -16.59 20.49 -8.30
N GLU A 77 -17.18 20.50 -9.49
CA GLU A 77 -17.15 19.35 -10.39
C GLU A 77 -15.76 19.17 -11.02
N GLU A 78 -15.17 20.26 -11.50
CA GLU A 78 -13.85 20.24 -12.12
C GLU A 78 -12.73 20.02 -11.09
N LEU A 79 -12.82 20.67 -9.93
CA LEU A 79 -11.82 20.53 -8.86
C LEU A 79 -11.83 19.13 -8.25
N SER A 80 -13.02 18.56 -7.99
CA SER A 80 -13.11 17.19 -7.45
C SER A 80 -12.54 16.16 -8.43
N ARG A 81 -12.75 16.33 -9.74
CA ARG A 81 -12.15 15.48 -10.78
C ARG A 81 -10.63 15.59 -10.79
N LEU A 82 -10.09 16.80 -10.68
CA LEU A 82 -8.65 17.01 -10.59
C LEU A 82 -8.07 16.35 -9.33
N LEU A 83 -8.65 16.62 -8.15
CA LEU A 83 -8.22 16.04 -6.88
C LEU A 83 -8.30 14.51 -6.90
N PHE A 84 -9.35 13.94 -7.50
CA PHE A 84 -9.51 12.50 -7.62
C PHE A 84 -8.37 11.85 -8.42
N VAL A 85 -7.97 12.45 -9.54
CA VAL A 85 -6.84 11.95 -10.32
C VAL A 85 -5.55 11.99 -9.49
N TRP A 86 -5.28 13.11 -8.83
CA TRP A 86 -4.11 13.26 -7.96
C TRP A 86 -4.12 12.25 -6.78
N LEU A 87 -5.29 12.00 -6.19
CA LEU A 87 -5.49 11.01 -5.13
C LEU A 87 -5.13 9.60 -5.59
N ILE A 88 -5.61 9.17 -6.77
CA ILE A 88 -5.34 7.83 -7.31
C ILE A 88 -3.84 7.61 -7.48
N PHE A 89 -3.13 8.56 -8.11
CA PHE A 89 -1.70 8.41 -8.36
C PHE A 89 -0.86 8.44 -7.08
N MET A 90 -1.25 9.27 -6.12
CA MET A 90 -0.64 9.31 -4.81
C MET A 90 -0.84 7.99 -4.04
N GLY A 91 -2.05 7.45 -4.08
CA GLY A 91 -2.37 6.13 -3.55
C GLY A 91 -1.57 5.02 -4.23
N ALA A 92 -1.38 5.08 -5.55
CA ALA A 92 -0.58 4.12 -6.30
C ALA A 92 0.90 4.14 -5.89
N VAL A 93 1.51 5.32 -5.73
CA VAL A 93 2.89 5.45 -5.23
C VAL A 93 3.01 4.92 -3.80
N LEU A 94 2.07 5.25 -2.92
CA LEU A 94 2.07 4.78 -1.54
C LEU A 94 1.92 3.25 -1.47
N ALA A 95 0.98 2.67 -2.22
CA ALA A 95 0.76 1.22 -2.29
C ALA A 95 1.98 0.48 -2.88
N SER A 96 2.62 1.07 -3.91
CA SER A 96 3.86 0.53 -4.48
C SER A 96 5.01 0.57 -3.47
N ALA A 97 5.12 1.65 -2.69
CA ALA A 97 6.11 1.76 -1.62
C ALA A 97 5.88 0.74 -0.49
N GLN A 98 4.61 0.43 -0.18
CA GLN A 98 4.22 -0.60 0.79
C GLN A 98 4.29 -2.03 0.23
N ARG A 99 4.76 -2.22 -1.01
CA ARG A 99 4.90 -3.53 -1.69
C ARG A 99 3.60 -4.34 -1.74
N ILE A 100 2.47 -3.67 -1.93
CA ILE A 100 1.17 -4.33 -2.04
C ILE A 100 1.04 -4.89 -3.47
N HIS A 101 1.74 -5.99 -3.77
CA HIS A 101 1.56 -6.79 -4.99
C HIS A 101 0.93 -8.15 -4.67
N ILE A 102 -0.03 -8.13 -3.75
CA ILE A 102 -0.71 -9.30 -3.16
C ILE A 102 -1.13 -10.36 -4.19
N GLY A 103 -1.58 -9.95 -5.38
CA GLY A 103 -2.02 -10.89 -6.43
C GLY A 103 -0.89 -11.65 -7.15
N PHE A 104 0.29 -11.05 -7.30
CA PHE A 104 1.41 -11.67 -8.01
C PHE A 104 2.25 -12.54 -7.08
N ASP A 105 2.32 -12.18 -5.79
CA ASP A 105 3.05 -12.93 -4.77
C ASP A 105 2.50 -14.35 -4.58
N THR A 106 1.17 -14.55 -4.60
CA THR A 106 0.54 -15.87 -4.51
C THR A 106 0.90 -16.78 -5.69
N LEU A 107 0.96 -16.23 -6.91
CA LEU A 107 1.36 -16.98 -8.10
C LEU A 107 2.85 -17.36 -8.05
N LEU A 108 3.68 -16.47 -7.49
CA LEU A 108 5.12 -16.69 -7.30
C LEU A 108 5.43 -17.80 -6.28
N HIS A 109 4.54 -18.05 -5.32
CA HIS A 109 4.66 -19.16 -4.35
C HIS A 109 4.42 -20.54 -4.96
N ALA A 110 3.65 -20.62 -6.05
CA ALA A 110 3.32 -21.89 -6.71
C ALA A 110 4.42 -22.39 -7.67
N VAL A 111 5.48 -21.61 -7.91
CA VAL A 111 6.49 -21.89 -8.94
C VAL A 111 7.90 -22.07 -8.34
N GLY A 112 8.75 -22.81 -9.06
CA GLY A 112 10.15 -23.03 -8.66
C GLY A 112 11.00 -21.74 -8.65
N PRO A 113 12.15 -21.74 -7.94
CA PRO A 113 12.94 -20.52 -7.68
C PRO A 113 13.49 -19.84 -8.94
N ARG A 114 13.81 -20.61 -10.00
CA ARG A 114 14.28 -20.05 -11.28
C ARG A 114 13.16 -19.33 -12.03
N THR A 115 11.98 -19.93 -12.10
CA THR A 115 10.80 -19.37 -12.76
C THR A 115 10.30 -18.14 -12.01
N ARG A 116 10.33 -18.18 -10.68
CA ARG A 116 9.99 -17.06 -9.81
C ARG A 116 10.81 -15.81 -10.13
N ARG A 117 12.14 -15.93 -10.16
CA ARG A 117 13.04 -14.82 -10.47
C ARG A 117 12.80 -14.23 -11.87
N LEU A 118 12.54 -15.08 -12.86
CA LEU A 118 12.19 -14.65 -14.21
C LEU A 118 10.87 -13.84 -14.23
N LEU A 119 9.85 -14.34 -13.54
CA LEU A 119 8.54 -13.70 -13.41
C LEU A 119 8.64 -12.32 -12.73
N VAL A 120 9.37 -12.21 -11.61
CA VAL A 120 9.59 -10.92 -10.93
C VAL A 120 10.35 -9.95 -11.84
N THR A 121 11.38 -10.43 -12.54
CA THR A 121 12.16 -9.60 -13.47
C THR A 121 11.30 -9.10 -14.63
N LEU A 122 10.50 -9.97 -15.25
CA LEU A 122 9.59 -9.60 -16.33
C LEU A 122 8.54 -8.60 -15.87
N THR A 123 7.89 -8.84 -14.74
CA THR A 123 6.90 -7.91 -14.18
C THR A 123 7.53 -6.56 -13.84
N GLY A 124 8.71 -6.54 -13.22
CA GLY A 124 9.45 -5.30 -12.95
C GLY A 124 9.78 -4.53 -14.23
N LEU A 125 10.24 -5.22 -15.28
CA LEU A 125 10.54 -4.60 -16.57
C LEU A 125 9.28 -4.05 -17.25
N LEU A 126 8.16 -4.78 -17.16
CA LEU A 126 6.87 -4.35 -17.70
C LEU A 126 6.33 -3.12 -16.97
N LEU A 127 6.47 -3.06 -15.64
CA LEU A 127 6.14 -1.86 -14.86
C LEU A 127 7.02 -0.67 -15.25
N LEU A 128 8.33 -0.87 -15.46
CA LEU A 128 9.23 0.21 -15.90
C LEU A 128 8.85 0.72 -17.30
N ALA A 129 8.54 -0.20 -18.24
CA ALA A 129 8.05 0.17 -19.56
C ALA A 129 6.73 0.97 -19.47
N GLY A 130 5.80 0.52 -18.62
CA GLY A 130 4.57 1.24 -18.33
C GLY A 130 4.83 2.65 -17.79
N CYS A 131 5.74 2.80 -16.82
CA CYS A 131 6.14 4.11 -16.28
C CYS A 131 6.74 5.01 -17.37
N ALA A 132 7.58 4.47 -18.26
CA ALA A 132 8.16 5.23 -19.37
C ALA A 132 7.08 5.73 -20.34
N ILE A 133 6.13 4.88 -20.72
CA ILE A 133 4.99 5.27 -21.56
C ILE A 133 4.17 6.35 -20.86
N PHE A 134 3.94 6.21 -19.55
CA PHE A 134 3.19 7.17 -18.75
C PHE A 134 3.86 8.55 -18.72
N ILE A 135 5.17 8.59 -18.53
CA ILE A 135 5.96 9.82 -18.52
C ILE A 135 5.96 10.49 -19.90
N VAL A 136 6.23 9.73 -20.97
CA VAL A 136 6.29 10.28 -22.34
C VAL A 136 4.92 10.75 -22.80
N GLY A 137 3.88 9.94 -22.58
CA GLY A 137 2.50 10.28 -22.90
C GLY A 137 2.01 11.48 -22.09
N GLY A 138 2.27 11.46 -20.77
CA GLY A 138 1.96 12.56 -19.86
C GLY A 138 2.64 13.86 -20.25
N TRP A 139 3.92 13.83 -20.61
CA TRP A 139 4.67 15.00 -21.08
C TRP A 139 4.06 15.60 -22.34
N ARG A 140 3.82 14.78 -23.38
CA ARG A 140 3.21 15.25 -24.64
C ARG A 140 1.83 15.83 -24.40
N GLN A 141 1.02 15.18 -23.57
CA GLN A 141 -0.33 15.62 -23.27
C GLN A 141 -0.32 16.93 -22.45
N THR A 142 0.64 17.08 -21.54
CA THR A 142 0.85 18.33 -20.80
C THR A 142 1.21 19.48 -21.75
N GLN A 143 2.13 19.27 -22.70
CA GLN A 143 2.53 20.27 -23.69
C GLN A 143 1.36 20.72 -24.58
N ILE A 144 0.54 19.78 -25.06
CA ILE A 144 -0.63 20.10 -25.89
C ILE A 144 -1.67 20.90 -25.11
N ASN A 145 -1.85 20.57 -23.83
CA ASN A 145 -2.90 21.14 -22.99
C ASN A 145 -2.47 22.35 -22.16
N LEU A 146 -1.23 22.83 -22.33
CA LEU A 146 -0.74 24.04 -21.66
C LEU A 146 -1.58 25.27 -22.04
N ALA A 147 -2.01 25.37 -23.29
CA ALA A 147 -2.85 26.46 -23.79
C ALA A 147 -4.34 26.31 -23.45
N ASN A 148 -4.78 25.10 -23.06
CA ASN A 148 -6.17 24.83 -22.72
C ASN A 148 -6.38 25.01 -21.22
N SER A 149 -7.41 25.77 -20.85
CA SER A 149 -7.79 25.97 -19.44
C SER A 149 -9.17 25.42 -19.17
N TYR A 150 -9.39 25.00 -17.92
CA TYR A 150 -10.70 24.62 -17.43
C TYR A 150 -11.68 25.80 -17.57
N PRO A 151 -12.88 25.61 -18.14
CA PRO A 151 -13.81 26.70 -18.41
C PRO A 151 -14.33 27.37 -17.13
N VAL A 152 -14.40 26.63 -16.01
CA VAL A 152 -14.84 27.21 -14.73
C VAL A 152 -13.65 27.54 -13.83
N LEU A 153 -12.68 26.63 -13.69
CA LEU A 153 -11.52 26.86 -12.81
C LEU A 153 -10.50 27.87 -13.37
N GLY A 154 -10.42 28.06 -14.67
CA GLY A 154 -9.43 28.94 -15.31
C GLY A 154 -7.97 28.46 -15.21
N ILE A 155 -7.70 27.32 -14.56
CA ILE A 155 -6.36 26.72 -14.52
C ILE A 155 -6.09 25.90 -15.77
N SER A 156 -4.83 25.74 -16.15
CA SER A 156 -4.45 24.91 -17.29
C SER A 156 -4.73 23.42 -17.04
N TYR A 157 -5.18 22.71 -18.09
CA TYR A 157 -5.29 21.24 -18.08
C TYR A 157 -3.94 20.54 -17.88
N ALA A 158 -2.82 21.26 -18.02
CA ALA A 158 -1.48 20.77 -17.66
C ALA A 158 -1.41 20.19 -16.23
N TRP A 159 -2.20 20.70 -15.28
CA TRP A 159 -2.24 20.15 -13.91
C TRP A 159 -2.83 18.74 -13.82
N LEU A 160 -3.74 18.39 -14.73
CA LEU A 160 -4.31 17.05 -14.80
C LEU A 160 -3.30 16.06 -15.39
N TYR A 161 -2.62 16.45 -16.48
CA TYR A 161 -1.69 15.57 -17.16
C TYR A 161 -0.29 15.53 -16.55
N GLY A 162 0.10 16.58 -15.82
CA GLY A 162 1.37 16.67 -15.10
C GLY A 162 1.50 15.62 -13.99
N VAL A 163 0.38 15.10 -13.49
CA VAL A 163 0.34 13.97 -12.54
C VAL A 163 1.10 12.76 -13.10
N ALA A 164 0.97 12.48 -14.40
CA ALA A 164 1.60 11.34 -15.04
C ALA A 164 3.13 11.46 -15.03
N LEU A 165 3.64 12.70 -15.09
CA LEU A 165 5.06 12.98 -15.02
C LEU A 165 5.59 12.81 -13.58
N VAL A 166 4.94 13.47 -12.62
CA VAL A 166 5.36 13.49 -11.21
C VAL A 166 5.34 12.07 -10.64
N PHE A 167 4.20 11.39 -10.77
CA PHE A 167 4.01 10.08 -10.17
C PHE A 167 4.62 8.96 -11.02
N GLY A 168 4.70 9.12 -12.34
CA GLY A 168 5.44 8.19 -13.20
C GLY A 168 6.92 8.10 -12.81
N VAL A 169 7.57 9.25 -12.53
CA VAL A 169 8.95 9.27 -12.03
C VAL A 169 9.04 8.71 -10.61
N ALA A 170 8.09 9.07 -9.73
CA ALA A 170 8.07 8.57 -8.35
C ALA A 170 7.94 7.05 -8.26
N LEU A 171 7.21 6.41 -9.19
CA LEU A 171 7.06 4.95 -9.26
C LEU A 171 8.31 4.21 -9.73
N ILE A 172 9.22 4.86 -10.47
CA ILE A 172 10.45 4.21 -10.95
C ILE A 172 11.31 3.77 -9.76
N PHE A 173 11.44 4.59 -8.73
CA PHE A 173 12.28 4.27 -7.57
C PHE A 173 11.88 2.97 -6.84
N PRO A 174 10.62 2.78 -6.38
CA PRO A 174 10.21 1.54 -5.72
C PRO A 174 10.28 0.33 -6.67
N VAL A 175 9.93 0.49 -7.96
CA VAL A 175 10.02 -0.60 -8.95
C VAL A 175 11.46 -1.03 -9.17
N CYS A 176 12.39 -0.09 -9.33
CA CYS A 176 13.82 -0.39 -9.46
C CYS A 176 14.37 -1.07 -8.19
N ASN A 177 13.99 -0.60 -7.00
CA ASN A 177 14.40 -1.23 -5.75
C ASN A 177 13.87 -2.67 -5.62
N ASN A 178 12.65 -2.93 -6.08
CA ASN A 178 12.08 -4.28 -6.13
C ASN A 178 12.85 -5.19 -7.09
N LEU A 179 13.21 -4.68 -8.27
CA LEU A 179 13.98 -5.42 -9.27
C LEU A 179 15.40 -5.75 -8.79
N LEU A 180 16.07 -4.79 -8.14
CA LEU A 180 17.42 -5.00 -7.58
C LEU A 180 17.43 -6.05 -6.46
N ARG A 181 16.40 -6.08 -5.61
CA ARG A 181 16.25 -7.10 -4.57
C ARG A 181 16.03 -8.50 -5.14
N ALA A 182 15.20 -8.60 -6.18
CA ALA A 182 14.98 -9.86 -6.90
C ALA A 182 16.29 -10.45 -7.45
N TRP A 183 17.15 -9.58 -8.00
CA TRP A 183 18.47 -9.96 -8.51
C TRP A 183 19.47 -10.36 -7.42
N ARG A 184 19.42 -9.71 -6.25
CA ARG A 184 20.28 -10.06 -5.10
C ARG A 184 19.92 -11.39 -4.45
N GLY A 185 18.78 -11.99 -4.78
CA GLY A 185 18.38 -13.31 -4.29
C GLY A 185 17.71 -13.33 -2.93
N ASP A 186 17.31 -12.17 -2.40
CA ASP A 186 16.56 -11.99 -1.14
C ASP A 186 15.09 -12.46 -1.22
N GLU A 187 14.68 -13.06 -2.35
CA GLU A 187 13.28 -13.44 -2.60
C GLU A 187 12.71 -14.40 -1.56
N ARG A 188 13.55 -15.25 -0.94
CA ARG A 188 13.08 -16.20 0.10
C ARG A 188 12.51 -15.48 1.31
N GLU A 189 13.13 -14.39 1.76
CA GLU A 189 12.73 -13.63 2.95
C GLU A 189 11.37 -12.94 2.76
N LEU A 190 11.09 -12.41 1.56
CA LEU A 190 9.87 -11.64 1.28
C LEU A 190 8.59 -12.49 1.25
N THR A 191 8.69 -13.70 0.71
CA THR A 191 7.56 -14.64 0.65
C THR A 191 7.31 -15.35 1.97
N GLN A 192 8.38 -15.59 2.73
CA GLN A 192 8.27 -16.21 4.04
C GLN A 192 7.65 -15.23 5.04
N ASP A 193 8.08 -13.96 5.03
CA ASP A 193 7.50 -12.88 5.85
C ASP A 193 5.99 -12.67 5.60
N LEU A 194 5.52 -12.74 4.34
CA LEU A 194 4.10 -12.59 4.06
C LEU A 194 3.27 -13.79 4.52
N GLY A 195 3.78 -15.02 4.30
CA GLY A 195 3.15 -16.25 4.78
C GLY A 195 3.01 -16.23 6.30
N ASP A 196 4.11 -15.92 7.00
CA ASP A 196 4.15 -15.84 8.45
C ASP A 196 3.20 -14.75 9.00
N ARG A 197 3.07 -13.61 8.31
CA ARG A 197 2.14 -12.54 8.69
C ARG A 197 0.68 -12.89 8.47
N ILE A 198 0.35 -13.58 7.38
CA ILE A 198 -1.03 -14.02 7.11
C ILE A 198 -1.42 -15.12 8.11
N GLU A 199 -0.52 -16.05 8.40
CA GLU A 199 -0.76 -17.14 9.35
C GLU A 199 -0.91 -16.59 10.78
N ALA A 200 -0.06 -15.63 11.18
CA ALA A 200 -0.19 -14.93 12.46
C ALA A 200 -1.48 -14.09 12.56
N GLU A 201 -1.92 -13.45 11.47
CA GLU A 201 -3.18 -12.69 11.46
C GLU A 201 -4.40 -13.64 11.48
N ALA A 202 -4.32 -14.77 10.77
CA ALA A 202 -5.35 -15.81 10.77
C ALA A 202 -5.48 -16.49 12.14
N GLU A 203 -4.37 -16.74 12.83
CA GLU A 203 -4.37 -17.21 14.22
C GLU A 203 -4.99 -16.17 15.16
N ARG A 204 -4.73 -14.88 14.97
CA ARG A 204 -5.36 -13.83 15.79
C ARG A 204 -6.86 -13.74 15.57
N VAL A 205 -7.32 -13.80 14.31
CA VAL A 205 -8.73 -13.76 13.96
C VAL A 205 -9.47 -15.02 14.43
N THR A 206 -8.82 -16.18 14.41
CA THR A 206 -9.41 -17.41 14.96
C THR A 206 -9.40 -17.43 16.48
N ALA A 207 -8.35 -16.92 17.13
CA ALA A 207 -8.27 -16.78 18.58
C ALA A 207 -9.28 -15.76 19.14
N ASP A 208 -9.52 -14.67 18.42
CA ASP A 208 -10.50 -13.65 18.80
C ASP A 208 -11.92 -13.97 18.29
N GLY A 209 -12.07 -14.97 17.41
CA GLY A 209 -13.34 -15.46 16.89
C GLY A 209 -13.99 -16.60 17.70
N ASP A 210 -13.28 -17.15 18.69
CA ASP A 210 -13.78 -18.22 19.58
C ASP A 210 -14.62 -17.68 20.75
N TRP A 211 -15.64 -16.86 20.45
CA TRP A 211 -16.63 -16.39 21.43
C TRP A 211 -17.84 -17.32 21.58
N GLY A 212 -17.78 -18.55 21.06
CA GLY A 212 -18.97 -19.42 20.91
C GLY A 212 -18.81 -20.89 21.30
N ARG A 213 -17.66 -21.33 21.81
CA ARG A 213 -17.43 -22.72 22.23
C ARG A 213 -16.76 -22.80 23.61
N THR A 214 -17.50 -22.41 24.63
CA THR A 214 -17.28 -22.92 25.99
C THR A 214 -18.49 -23.79 26.37
N PRO A 215 -18.29 -25.07 26.76
CA PRO A 215 -19.37 -25.92 27.26
C PRO A 215 -19.87 -25.49 28.64
#